data_AF-A0A7W0GQ41-F1
#
_entry.id   AF-A0A7W0GQ41-F1
#
_cell.length_a   1.000
_cell.length_b   1.000
_cell.length_c   1.000
_cell.angle_alpha   90.00
_cell.angle_beta   90.00
_cell.angle_gamma   90.00
#
_symmetry.space_group_name_H-M   'P 1'
#
loop_
_entity.id
_entity.type
_entity.pdbx_description
1 polymer ?
#
loop_
_entity_poly.entity_id
_entity_poly.type
_entity_poly.pdbx_seq_one_letter_code
_entity_poly.pdbx_strand_id
1 'polypeptide(L)'
;RFESEAAVPYVRRLAQTKAETVAKNLPSGLVLGADTVVLVDEKILVQPSDAEDARRRLKLLSGRWHEVLTAVALLRVGENRSVVDHDKTRVRFAQLSVAEIDWYVATGEPMDKAGAYAVQGRAALFIEEIQGDYFNIVGLPVRLVYKIARTMR
;
A
#
# COMPACT_ATOMS: atom_id res chain seq x y z
N ARG A 1 7.39 -8.21 14.42
CA ARG A 1 6.22 -8.66 15.21
C ARG A 1 5.10 -7.65 14.97
N PHE A 2 3.95 -8.11 14.48
CA PHE A 2 2.86 -7.28 13.93
C PHE A 2 1.83 -6.81 14.97
N GLU A 3 1.93 -7.27 16.22
CA GLU A 3 0.76 -7.38 17.10
C GLU A 3 0.46 -6.17 18.00
N SER A 4 1.20 -5.05 17.90
CA SER A 4 0.95 -3.89 18.80
C SER A 4 1.08 -2.51 18.17
N GLU A 5 1.49 -2.39 16.91
CA GLU A 5 1.64 -1.10 16.25
C GLU A 5 0.42 -0.81 15.38
N ALA A 6 -0.24 0.33 15.58
CA ALA A 6 -1.33 0.79 14.72
C ALA A 6 -0.82 0.99 13.28
N ALA A 7 -1.70 0.83 12.29
CA ALA A 7 -1.31 0.77 10.89
C ALA A 7 -0.63 2.04 10.36
N VAL A 8 -1.08 3.23 10.81
CA VAL A 8 -0.47 4.51 10.40
C VAL A 8 0.98 4.64 10.89
N PRO A 9 1.29 4.49 12.19
CA PRO A 9 2.68 4.44 12.66
C PRO A 9 3.53 3.39 11.92
N TYR A 10 2.97 2.19 11.72
CA TYR A 10 3.65 1.08 11.04
C TYR A 10 4.09 1.44 9.61
N VAL A 11 3.15 1.87 8.76
CA VAL A 11 3.46 2.16 7.35
C VAL A 11 4.39 3.37 7.21
N ARG A 12 4.21 4.40 8.07
CA ARG A 12 5.10 5.58 8.10
C ARG A 12 6.52 5.20 8.47
N ARG A 13 6.70 4.36 9.49
CA ARG A 13 8.01 3.86 9.91
C ARG A 13 8.70 3.08 8.79
N LEU A 14 7.97 2.24 8.05
CA LEU A 14 8.52 1.50 6.91
C LEU A 14 8.96 2.41 5.78
N ALA A 15 8.11 3.36 5.37
CA ALA A 15 8.46 4.35 4.33
C ALA A 15 9.72 5.14 4.72
N GLN A 16 9.80 5.60 5.97
CA GLN A 16 10.96 6.31 6.50
C GLN A 16 12.22 5.43 6.52
N THR A 17 12.13 4.20 7.03
CA THR A 17 13.26 3.27 7.12
C THR A 17 13.84 2.96 5.73
N LYS A 18 12.99 2.81 4.70
CA LYS A 18 13.43 2.63 3.31
C LYS A 18 14.21 3.83 2.81
N ALA A 19 13.71 5.04 3.05
CA ALA A 19 14.39 6.27 2.62
C ALA A 19 15.74 6.45 3.36
N GLU A 20 15.77 6.24 4.67
CA GLU A 20 16.99 6.36 5.48
C GLU A 20 18.08 5.36 5.05
N THR A 21 17.67 4.13 4.68
CA THR A 21 18.59 3.09 4.21
C THR A 21 19.33 3.52 2.95
N VAL A 22 18.63 4.15 2.00
CA VAL A 22 19.23 4.68 0.77
C VAL A 22 20.04 5.95 1.06
N ALA A 23 19.53 6.85 1.90
CA ALA A 23 20.18 8.12 2.23
C ALA A 23 21.59 7.95 2.82
N LYS A 24 21.84 6.88 3.59
CA LYS A 24 23.16 6.57 4.16
C LYS A 24 24.27 6.41 3.12
N ASN A 25 23.93 6.07 1.88
CA ASN A 25 24.87 5.77 0.80
C ASN A 25 24.97 6.88 -0.25
N LEU A 26 24.34 8.04 0.00
CA LEU A 26 24.33 9.16 -0.94
C LEU A 26 25.08 10.37 -0.38
N PRO A 27 25.86 11.08 -1.20
CA PRO A 27 26.57 12.29 -0.75
C PRO A 27 25.66 13.52 -0.67
N SER A 28 24.59 13.56 -1.49
CA SER A 28 23.59 14.63 -1.51
C SER A 28 22.35 14.17 -2.28
N GLY A 29 21.28 14.95 -2.22
CA GLY A 29 20.06 14.73 -3.00
C GLY A 29 18.80 14.57 -2.16
N LEU A 30 17.72 14.19 -2.83
CA LEU A 30 16.41 13.96 -2.21
C LEU A 30 16.05 12.49 -2.38
N VAL A 31 15.76 11.82 -1.28
CA VAL A 31 15.37 10.40 -1.24
C VAL A 31 13.88 10.29 -0.94
N LEU A 32 13.17 9.52 -1.76
CA LEU A 32 11.76 9.16 -1.56
C LEU A 32 11.67 7.69 -1.17
N GLY A 33 11.12 7.41 0.01
CA GLY A 33 10.69 6.09 0.42
C GLY A 33 9.17 6.00 0.43
N ALA A 34 8.61 4.86 0.08
CA ALA A 34 7.17 4.61 0.15
C ALA A 34 6.88 3.18 0.63
N ASP A 35 5.76 3.01 1.31
CA ASP A 35 5.25 1.72 1.74
C ASP A 35 3.72 1.73 1.73
N THR A 36 3.10 0.60 1.37
CA THR A 36 1.65 0.49 1.20
C THR A 36 1.14 -0.75 1.90
N VAL A 37 0.07 -0.59 2.65
CA VAL A 37 -0.65 -1.70 3.32
C VAL A 37 -2.13 -1.66 2.99
N VAL A 38 -2.75 -2.83 2.96
CA VAL A 38 -4.21 -2.97 2.85
C VAL A 38 -4.77 -3.30 4.22
N LEU A 39 -5.89 -2.70 4.59
CA LEU A 39 -6.57 -2.94 5.86
C LEU A 39 -8.02 -3.33 5.64
N VAL A 40 -8.50 -4.30 6.40
CA VAL A 40 -9.93 -4.63 6.53
C VAL A 40 -10.21 -4.93 8.01
N ASP A 41 -11.25 -4.33 8.57
CA ASP A 41 -11.57 -4.36 10.01
C ASP A 41 -10.35 -4.04 10.89
N GLU A 42 -9.59 -3.00 10.55
CA GLU A 42 -8.36 -2.57 11.25
C GLU A 42 -7.20 -3.58 11.21
N LYS A 43 -7.34 -4.70 10.50
CA LYS A 43 -6.29 -5.71 10.33
C LYS A 43 -5.50 -5.46 9.06
N ILE A 44 -4.17 -5.37 9.20
CA ILE A 44 -3.25 -5.25 8.06
C ILE A 44 -3.17 -6.60 7.31
N LEU A 45 -3.42 -6.54 6.01
CA LEU A 45 -3.19 -7.63 5.08
C LEU A 45 -1.86 -7.39 4.34
N VAL A 46 -0.87 -8.22 4.63
CA VAL A 46 0.45 -8.22 3.96
C VAL A 46 0.40 -8.95 2.61
N GLN A 47 1.52 -9.40 2.05
CA GLN A 47 1.51 -10.33 0.91
C GLN A 47 1.04 -11.72 1.37
N PRO A 48 0.31 -12.49 0.53
CA PRO A 48 -0.05 -13.86 0.87
C PRO A 48 1.17 -14.79 0.92
N SER A 49 1.17 -15.76 1.83
CA SER A 49 2.25 -16.77 1.90
C SER A 49 2.17 -17.82 0.79
N ASP A 50 0.95 -18.12 0.35
CA ASP A 50 0.63 -19.17 -0.61
C ASP A 50 -0.75 -18.90 -1.25
N ALA A 51 -1.14 -19.75 -2.19
CA ALA A 51 -2.41 -19.62 -2.91
C ALA A 51 -3.64 -19.75 -2.00
N GLU A 52 -3.60 -20.58 -0.95
CA GLU A 52 -4.71 -20.72 -0.01
C GLU A 52 -4.88 -19.44 0.81
N ASP A 53 -3.77 -18.85 1.26
CA ASP A 53 -3.78 -17.56 1.94
C ASP A 53 -4.32 -16.44 1.04
N ALA A 54 -3.95 -16.42 -0.24
CA ALA A 54 -4.52 -15.51 -1.23
C ALA A 54 -6.05 -15.67 -1.35
N ARG A 55 -6.56 -16.90 -1.45
CA ARG A 55 -8.01 -17.18 -1.48
C ARG A 55 -8.71 -16.67 -0.23
N ARG A 56 -8.15 -16.92 0.97
CA ARG A 56 -8.74 -16.44 2.24
C ARG A 56 -8.83 -14.93 2.28
N ARG A 57 -7.79 -14.23 1.82
CA ARG A 57 -7.76 -12.75 1.78
C ARG A 57 -8.78 -12.20 0.78
N LEU A 58 -8.85 -12.77 -0.43
CA LEU A 58 -9.86 -12.37 -1.42
C LEU A 58 -11.29 -12.62 -0.93
N LYS A 59 -11.55 -13.74 -0.26
CA LYS A 59 -12.84 -14.00 0.40
C LYS A 59 -13.14 -12.98 1.49
N LEU A 60 -12.13 -12.54 2.25
CA LEU A 60 -12.28 -11.55 3.30
C LEU A 60 -12.60 -10.15 2.74
N LEU A 61 -12.10 -9.81 1.54
CA LEU A 61 -12.35 -8.52 0.87
C LEU A 61 -13.65 -8.52 0.02
N SER A 62 -14.09 -9.70 -0.44
CA SER A 62 -15.27 -9.89 -1.28
C SER A 62 -16.52 -9.20 -0.71
N GLY A 63 -17.18 -8.36 -1.53
CA GLY A 63 -18.40 -7.64 -1.18
C GLY A 63 -18.24 -6.52 -0.14
N ARG A 64 -17.00 -6.13 0.19
CA ARG A 64 -16.70 -5.27 1.33
C ARG A 64 -15.88 -4.05 0.96
N TRP A 65 -15.94 -3.06 1.85
CA TRP A 65 -15.00 -1.96 1.87
C TRP A 65 -13.73 -2.34 2.62
N HIS A 66 -12.60 -1.95 2.07
CA HIS A 66 -11.29 -1.99 2.72
C HIS A 66 -10.54 -0.69 2.46
N GLU A 67 -9.48 -0.47 3.24
CA GLU A 67 -8.65 0.72 3.15
C GLU A 67 -7.28 0.36 2.58
N VAL A 68 -6.72 1.25 1.77
CA VAL A 68 -5.34 1.19 1.29
C VAL A 68 -4.64 2.42 1.82
N LEU A 69 -3.57 2.17 2.56
CA LEU A 69 -2.80 3.19 3.26
C LEU A 69 -1.40 3.20 2.69
N THR A 70 -0.98 4.31 2.09
CA THR A 70 0.40 4.48 1.62
C THR A 70 1.05 5.63 2.37
N ALA A 71 2.19 5.34 3.00
CA ALA A 71 3.07 6.39 3.50
C ALA A 71 4.18 6.70 2.50
N VAL A 72 4.58 7.96 2.51
CA VAL A 72 5.73 8.49 1.77
C VAL A 72 6.64 9.24 2.73
N ALA A 73 7.94 9.05 2.57
CA ALA A 73 8.98 9.73 3.31
C ALA A 73 9.92 10.42 2.34
N LEU A 74 10.09 11.73 2.49
CA LEU A 74 11.02 12.54 1.70
C LEU A 74 12.15 13.04 2.61
N LEU A 75 13.38 12.70 2.25
CA LEU A 75 14.58 13.01 3.04
C LEU A 75 15.58 13.77 2.19
N ARG A 76 16.05 14.92 2.68
CA ARG A 76 17.12 15.69 2.04
C ARG A 76 18.46 15.35 2.68
N VAL A 77 19.31 14.69 1.91
CA VAL A 77 20.62 14.22 2.35
C VAL A 77 21.52 15.42 2.65
N GLY A 78 22.17 15.41 3.80
CA GLY A 78 23.07 16.48 4.25
C GLY A 78 22.39 17.64 5.01
N GLU A 79 21.05 17.73 5.02
CA GLU A 79 20.34 18.86 5.64
C GLU A 79 19.53 18.49 6.90
N ASN A 80 19.59 17.25 7.38
CA ASN A 80 18.76 16.72 8.48
C ASN A 80 17.26 17.09 8.36
N ARG A 81 16.77 17.25 7.12
CA ARG A 81 15.38 17.60 6.80
C ARG A 81 14.68 16.36 6.28
N SER A 82 13.67 15.90 7.01
CA SER A 82 12.80 14.81 6.60
C SER A 82 11.34 15.17 6.83
N VAL A 83 10.47 14.71 5.93
CA VAL A 83 9.03 14.79 6.08
C VAL A 83 8.45 13.43 5.75
N VAL A 84 7.64 12.92 6.64
CA VAL A 84 6.86 11.70 6.43
C VAL A 84 5.40 12.10 6.40
N ASP A 85 4.65 11.60 5.45
CA ASP A 85 3.19 11.68 5.49
C ASP A 85 2.55 10.45 4.85
N HIS A 86 1.23 10.40 4.81
CA HIS A 86 0.48 9.27 4.28
C HIS A 86 -0.85 9.71 3.68
N ASP A 87 -1.37 8.88 2.78
CA ASP A 87 -2.70 9.02 2.21
C ASP A 87 -3.50 7.74 2.42
N LYS A 88 -4.84 7.87 2.40
CA LYS A 88 -5.77 6.78 2.65
C LYS A 88 -6.86 6.78 1.59
N THR A 89 -7.03 5.63 0.94
CA THR A 89 -8.07 5.42 -0.06
C THR A 89 -8.92 4.22 0.35
N ARG A 90 -10.24 4.32 0.20
CA ARG A 90 -11.15 3.18 0.40
C ARG A 90 -11.46 2.54 -0.95
N VAL A 91 -11.51 1.22 -0.98
CA VAL A 91 -11.85 0.43 -2.17
C VAL A 91 -12.99 -0.50 -1.80
N ARG A 92 -14.00 -0.59 -2.67
CA ARG A 92 -15.10 -1.54 -2.54
C ARG A 92 -14.96 -2.63 -3.57
N PHE A 93 -14.93 -3.88 -3.12
CA PHE A 93 -15.04 -5.02 -4.01
C PHE A 93 -16.50 -5.44 -4.20
N ALA A 94 -16.79 -5.91 -5.41
CA ALA A 94 -17.99 -6.67 -5.71
C ALA A 94 -18.02 -7.98 -4.92
N GLN A 95 -19.19 -8.58 -4.84
CA GLN A 95 -19.32 -9.94 -4.31
C GLN A 95 -18.65 -10.91 -5.29
N LEU A 96 -17.52 -11.48 -4.87
CA LEU A 96 -16.77 -12.47 -5.65
C LEU A 96 -17.29 -13.88 -5.39
N SER A 97 -17.48 -14.61 -6.48
CA SER A 97 -17.71 -16.05 -6.48
C SER A 97 -16.42 -16.83 -6.20
N VAL A 98 -16.56 -18.08 -5.77
CA VAL A 98 -15.41 -18.99 -5.58
C VAL A 98 -14.64 -19.18 -6.89
N ALA A 99 -15.34 -19.28 -8.01
CA ALA A 99 -14.73 -19.46 -9.33
C ALA A 99 -13.88 -18.25 -9.76
N GLU A 100 -14.34 -17.02 -9.50
CA GLU A 100 -13.56 -15.81 -9.79
C GLU A 100 -12.31 -15.71 -8.93
N ILE A 101 -12.43 -16.05 -7.64
CA ILE A 101 -11.29 -16.08 -6.71
C ILE A 101 -10.26 -17.11 -7.18
N ASP A 102 -10.69 -18.33 -7.49
CA ASP A 102 -9.80 -19.40 -7.95
C ASP A 102 -9.13 -19.06 -9.28
N TRP A 103 -9.89 -18.49 -10.22
CA TRP A 103 -9.36 -17.99 -11.48
C TRP A 103 -8.27 -16.93 -11.25
N TYR A 104 -8.55 -15.94 -10.40
CA TYR A 104 -7.61 -14.84 -10.16
C TYR A 104 -6.33 -15.34 -9.48
N VAL A 105 -6.46 -16.22 -8.49
CA VAL A 105 -5.31 -16.85 -7.81
C VAL A 105 -4.46 -17.68 -8.78
N ALA A 106 -5.09 -18.40 -9.71
CA ALA A 106 -4.37 -19.17 -10.73
C ALA A 106 -3.51 -18.31 -11.68
N THR A 107 -3.76 -16.99 -11.76
CA THR A 107 -2.93 -16.08 -12.58
C THR A 107 -1.57 -15.77 -11.96
N GLY A 108 -1.39 -16.03 -10.66
CA GLY A 108 -0.19 -15.67 -9.90
C GLY A 108 -0.08 -14.18 -9.54
N GLU A 109 -0.90 -13.32 -10.15
CA GLU A 109 -0.95 -11.88 -9.88
C GLU A 109 -1.13 -11.49 -8.39
N PRO A 110 -1.90 -12.20 -7.55
CA PRO A 110 -2.07 -11.78 -6.16
C PRO A 110 -0.85 -12.01 -5.27
N MET A 111 0.12 -12.84 -5.69
CA MET A 111 1.11 -13.41 -4.78
C MET A 111 2.12 -12.41 -4.22
N ASP A 112 2.45 -11.36 -4.98
CA ASP A 112 3.41 -10.33 -4.58
C ASP A 112 2.72 -9.03 -4.11
N LYS A 113 1.40 -9.06 -3.87
CA LYS A 113 0.60 -7.85 -3.56
C LYS A 113 0.05 -7.87 -2.13
N ALA A 114 0.17 -6.73 -1.45
CA ALA A 114 -0.54 -6.52 -0.18
C ALA A 114 -2.05 -6.66 -0.41
N GLY A 115 -2.74 -7.38 0.48
CA GLY A 115 -4.17 -7.67 0.30
C GLY A 115 -4.50 -8.66 -0.81
N ALA A 116 -3.49 -9.28 -1.45
CA ALA A 116 -3.64 -10.27 -2.52
C ALA A 116 -4.39 -9.75 -3.76
N TYR A 117 -4.21 -8.47 -4.14
CA TYR A 117 -4.74 -7.96 -5.41
C TYR A 117 -3.93 -6.78 -5.97
N ALA A 118 -4.00 -6.56 -7.29
CA ALA A 118 -3.45 -5.38 -7.95
C ALA A 118 -4.55 -4.56 -8.64
N VAL A 119 -4.70 -3.29 -8.25
CA VAL A 119 -5.71 -2.38 -8.84
C VAL A 119 -5.54 -2.16 -10.35
N GLN A 120 -4.30 -2.27 -10.86
CA GLN A 120 -3.96 -2.11 -12.28
C GLN A 120 -4.07 -3.42 -13.08
N GLY A 121 -4.30 -4.55 -12.40
CA GLY A 121 -4.30 -5.87 -13.00
C GLY A 121 -5.71 -6.43 -13.16
N ARG A 122 -5.83 -7.76 -13.17
CA ARG A 122 -7.11 -8.44 -13.39
C ARG A 122 -8.10 -8.21 -12.26
N ALA A 123 -7.62 -7.89 -11.05
CA ALA A 123 -8.51 -7.52 -9.95
C ALA A 123 -9.29 -6.22 -10.19
N ALA A 124 -8.95 -5.41 -11.21
CA ALA A 124 -9.76 -4.27 -11.62
C ALA A 124 -11.21 -4.67 -11.96
N LEU A 125 -11.43 -5.91 -12.41
CA LEU A 125 -12.76 -6.47 -12.68
C LEU A 125 -13.65 -6.56 -11.42
N PHE A 126 -13.03 -6.58 -10.24
CA PHE A 126 -13.70 -6.79 -8.97
C PHE A 126 -14.02 -5.49 -8.23
N ILE A 127 -13.56 -4.34 -8.72
CA ILE A 127 -13.68 -3.06 -8.01
C ILE A 127 -14.98 -2.36 -8.42
N GLU A 128 -15.89 -2.18 -7.47
CA GLU A 128 -17.12 -1.41 -7.68
C GLU A 128 -16.89 0.09 -7.54
N GLU A 129 -16.08 0.49 -6.55
CA GLU A 129 -15.93 1.88 -6.18
C GLU A 129 -14.57 2.16 -5.51
N ILE A 130 -14.05 3.37 -5.75
CA ILE A 130 -12.86 3.91 -5.09
C ILE A 130 -13.21 5.28 -4.50
N GLN A 131 -12.90 5.48 -3.22
CA GLN A 131 -13.02 6.76 -2.53
C GLN A 131 -11.65 7.22 -2.03
N GLY A 132 -11.03 8.16 -2.76
CA GLY A 132 -9.71 8.71 -2.45
C GLY A 132 -8.82 8.79 -3.68
N ASP A 133 -7.50 8.72 -3.48
CA ASP A 133 -6.51 8.78 -4.55
C ASP A 133 -6.28 7.38 -5.16
N TYR A 134 -6.44 7.26 -6.48
CA TYR A 134 -6.11 6.04 -7.20
C TYR A 134 -4.61 5.72 -7.15
N PHE A 135 -3.75 6.74 -7.25
CA PHE A 135 -2.29 6.56 -7.21
C PHE A 135 -1.79 6.10 -5.85
N ASN A 136 -2.51 6.44 -4.77
CA ASN A 136 -2.31 5.84 -3.45
C ASN A 136 -2.47 4.31 -3.50
N ILE A 137 -3.53 3.79 -4.13
CA ILE A 137 -3.72 2.33 -4.25
C ILE A 137 -2.63 1.66 -5.09
N VAL A 138 -2.17 2.34 -6.15
CA VAL A 138 -1.04 1.87 -6.98
C VAL A 138 0.25 1.76 -6.15
N GLY A 139 0.37 2.56 -5.09
CA GLY A 139 1.46 2.50 -4.11
C GLY A 139 2.29 3.78 -4.02
N LEU A 140 1.86 4.87 -4.68
CA LEU A 140 2.51 6.18 -4.55
C LEU A 140 1.52 7.34 -4.74
N PRO A 141 1.06 8.00 -3.66
CA PRO A 141 0.18 9.17 -3.76
C PRO A 141 0.93 10.39 -4.31
N VAL A 142 0.99 10.52 -5.64
CA VAL A 142 1.81 11.51 -6.35
C VAL A 142 1.49 12.94 -5.92
N ARG A 143 0.20 13.23 -5.66
CA ARG A 143 -0.24 14.56 -5.20
C ARG A 143 0.34 14.91 -3.83
N LEU A 144 0.40 13.94 -2.92
CA LEU A 144 0.99 14.09 -1.59
C LEU A 144 2.50 14.30 -1.68
N VAL A 145 3.19 13.48 -2.47
CA VAL A 145 4.63 13.63 -2.74
C VAL A 145 4.95 15.05 -3.23
N TYR A 146 4.17 15.56 -4.19
CA TYR A 146 4.33 16.93 -4.68
C TYR A 146 4.11 18.00 -3.59
N LYS A 147 3.12 17.83 -2.69
CA LYS A 147 2.91 18.77 -1.57
C LYS A 147 4.15 18.82 -0.66
N ILE A 148 4.67 17.66 -0.28
CA ILE A 148 5.85 17.54 0.59
C ILE A 148 7.08 18.14 -0.10
N ALA A 149 7.32 17.79 -1.37
CA ALA A 149 8.49 18.30 -2.10
C ALA A 149 8.51 19.84 -2.18
N ARG A 150 7.34 20.49 -2.22
CA ARG A 150 7.24 21.97 -2.22
C ARG A 150 7.64 22.61 -0.89
N THR A 151 7.44 21.94 0.24
CA THR A 151 7.83 22.47 1.56
C THR A 151 9.32 22.23 1.85
N MET A 152 9.96 21.37 1.06
CA MET A 152 11.37 21.01 1.18
C MET A 152 12.29 21.75 0.22
N ARG A 153 11.78 22.81 -0.43
CA ARG A 153 12.64 23.75 -1.18
C ARG A 153 13.68 24.40 -0.26
#